data_AF-A0A0D0CWP4-F1
#
_entry.id   AF-A0A0D0CWP4-F1
#
_cell.length_a   1.000
_cell.length_b   1.000
_cell.length_c   1.000
_cell.angle_alpha   90.00
_cell.angle_beta   90.00
_cell.angle_gamma   90.00
#
_symmetry.space_group_name_H-M   'P 1'
#
loop_
_entity.id
_entity.type
_entity.pdbx_description
1 polymer ?
#
loop_
_entity_poly.entity_id
_entity_poly.type
_entity_poly.pdbx_seq_one_letter_code
_entity_poly.pdbx_strand_id
1 'polypeptide(L)'
;ISKAIMRCSATIQSALECYNKLAPQQSPQHPILQYSGVTSYVSLGEFELLKHLRHDILAKPWSNLTYRAIAVKGFKVSCAEEKILHLNVEVHCLQAWVDFKYAELKRVADLMAAGDLPLSSELHAIYQQRICMNDVHQGCLMFIYALGGYQGNVYTVIPDLWLGEDDFGDDMDELLHGEQSAHLEQCI
;
A
#
# COMPACT_ATOMS: atom_id res chain seq x y z
N ILE A 1 -19.55 -18.64 14.26
CA ILE A 1 -19.96 -17.54 13.34
C ILE A 1 -21.24 -17.89 12.56
N SER A 2 -21.39 -19.09 11.99
CA SER A 2 -22.57 -19.48 11.17
C SER A 2 -23.95 -19.28 11.83
N LYS A 3 -24.16 -19.67 13.09
CA LYS A 3 -25.47 -19.56 13.76
C LYS A 3 -26.01 -18.13 13.88
N ALA A 4 -25.14 -17.15 14.12
CA ALA A 4 -25.52 -15.75 14.25
C ALA A 4 -25.99 -15.17 12.91
N ILE A 5 -25.30 -15.51 11.82
CA ILE A 5 -25.64 -15.09 10.46
C ILE A 5 -27.00 -15.66 10.04
N MET A 6 -27.23 -16.96 10.29
CA MET A 6 -28.53 -17.58 9.99
C MET A 6 -29.68 -16.91 10.76
N ARG A 7 -29.47 -16.62 12.05
CA ARG A 7 -30.47 -15.92 12.87
C ARG A 7 -30.78 -14.53 12.35
N CYS A 8 -29.75 -13.77 11.94
CA CYS A 8 -29.93 -12.45 11.35
C CYS A 8 -30.70 -12.51 10.03
N SER A 9 -30.34 -13.44 9.14
CA SER A 9 -31.03 -13.65 7.86
C SER A 9 -32.52 -13.97 8.06
N ALA A 10 -32.83 -14.88 9.00
CA ALA A 10 -34.21 -15.22 9.36
C ALA A 10 -34.98 -14.00 9.90
N THR A 11 -34.37 -13.20 10.79
CA THR A 11 -34.98 -11.96 11.30
C THR A 11 -35.30 -10.98 10.17
N ILE A 12 -34.38 -10.79 9.22
CA ILE A 12 -34.59 -9.91 8.07
C ILE A 12 -35.74 -10.41 7.19
N GLN A 13 -35.81 -11.72 6.92
CA GLN A 13 -36.91 -12.32 6.14
C GLN A 13 -38.26 -12.13 6.83
N SER A 14 -38.37 -12.39 8.13
CA SER A 14 -39.62 -12.17 8.88
C SER A 14 -40.03 -10.69 8.92
N ALA A 15 -39.08 -9.77 9.06
CA ALA A 15 -39.36 -8.34 8.99
C ALA A 15 -39.86 -7.92 7.59
N LEU A 16 -39.24 -8.47 6.53
CA LEU A 16 -39.65 -8.23 5.15
C LEU A 16 -41.06 -8.75 4.86
N GLU A 17 -41.41 -9.93 5.37
CA GLU A 17 -42.78 -10.47 5.27
C GLU A 17 -43.80 -9.57 5.96
N CYS A 18 -43.47 -9.04 7.14
CA CYS A 18 -44.32 -8.10 7.86
C CYS A 18 -44.51 -6.81 7.05
N TYR A 19 -43.42 -6.24 6.51
CA TYR A 19 -43.48 -5.08 5.63
C TYR A 19 -44.35 -5.34 4.40
N ASN A 20 -44.14 -6.44 3.68
CA ASN A 20 -44.88 -6.77 2.46
C ASN A 20 -46.38 -6.97 2.68
N LYS A 21 -46.80 -7.38 3.89
CA LYS A 21 -48.22 -7.45 4.27
C LYS A 21 -48.84 -6.06 4.46
N LEU A 22 -48.08 -5.12 5.02
CA LEU A 22 -48.54 -3.78 5.36
C LEU A 22 -48.41 -2.79 4.19
N ALA A 23 -47.40 -2.94 3.33
CA ALA A 23 -47.07 -2.00 2.25
C ALA A 23 -48.26 -1.67 1.31
N PRO A 24 -49.10 -2.64 0.88
CA PRO A 24 -50.28 -2.37 0.06
C PRO A 24 -51.41 -1.64 0.81
N GLN A 25 -51.38 -1.65 2.14
CA GLN A 25 -52.40 -1.02 3.01
C GLN A 25 -52.07 0.44 3.34
N GLN A 26 -50.88 0.91 2.98
CA GLN A 26 -50.43 2.28 3.24
C GLN A 26 -51.03 3.27 2.23
N SER A 27 -51.06 4.55 2.59
CA SER A 27 -51.42 5.66 1.71
C SER A 27 -50.25 6.66 1.66
N PRO A 28 -49.50 6.75 0.54
CA PRO A 28 -49.67 6.02 -0.72
C PRO A 28 -49.33 4.53 -0.61
N GLN A 29 -49.87 3.72 -1.53
CA GLN A 29 -49.53 2.29 -1.59
C GLN A 29 -48.06 2.12 -1.93
N HIS A 30 -47.35 1.34 -1.12
CA HIS A 30 -45.93 1.06 -1.32
C HIS A 30 -45.73 -0.30 -2.03
N PRO A 31 -44.67 -0.43 -2.86
CA PRO A 31 -44.38 -1.69 -3.55
C PRO A 31 -43.87 -2.76 -2.57
N ILE A 32 -44.18 -4.02 -2.85
CA ILE A 32 -43.60 -5.16 -2.14
C ILE A 32 -42.11 -5.31 -2.50
N LEU A 33 -41.31 -5.72 -1.52
CA LEU A 33 -39.87 -5.90 -1.65
C LEU A 33 -39.50 -7.39 -1.67
N GLN A 34 -38.64 -7.76 -2.61
CA GLN A 34 -38.10 -9.12 -2.70
C GLN A 34 -36.82 -9.24 -1.86
N TYR A 35 -36.60 -10.40 -1.25
CA TYR A 35 -35.42 -10.62 -0.41
C TYR A 35 -34.09 -10.41 -1.17
N SER A 36 -34.03 -10.87 -2.42
CA SER A 36 -32.88 -10.65 -3.31
C SER A 36 -32.59 -9.15 -3.53
N GLY A 37 -33.62 -8.34 -3.71
CA GLY A 37 -33.50 -6.89 -3.79
C GLY A 37 -32.95 -6.28 -2.51
N VAL A 38 -33.51 -6.65 -1.35
CA VAL A 38 -33.03 -6.19 -0.04
C VAL A 38 -31.56 -6.53 0.17
N THR A 39 -31.12 -7.74 -0.17
CA THR A 39 -29.71 -8.13 -0.05
C THR A 39 -28.79 -7.32 -0.95
N SER A 40 -29.25 -6.93 -2.15
CA SER A 40 -28.46 -6.08 -3.06
C SER A 40 -28.23 -4.66 -2.50
N TYR A 41 -29.19 -4.15 -1.73
CA TYR A 41 -29.14 -2.82 -1.12
C TYR A 41 -28.32 -2.75 0.17
N VAL A 42 -27.93 -3.89 0.76
CA VAL A 42 -27.07 -3.89 1.97
C VAL A 42 -25.79 -3.09 1.72
N SER A 43 -25.21 -3.21 0.52
CA SER A 43 -24.02 -2.47 0.09
C SER A 43 -24.23 -0.96 -0.05
N LEU A 44 -25.46 -0.49 -0.21
CA LEU A 44 -25.81 0.94 -0.16
C LEU A 44 -26.07 1.39 1.28
N GLY A 45 -26.60 0.51 2.12
CA GLY A 45 -26.84 0.75 3.54
C GLY A 45 -25.56 0.97 4.36
N GLU A 46 -24.40 0.54 3.84
CA GLU A 46 -23.07 0.83 4.39
C GLU A 46 -22.75 2.34 4.41
N PHE A 47 -23.39 3.13 3.56
CA PHE A 47 -23.17 4.56 3.49
C PHE A 47 -24.22 5.31 4.33
N GLU A 48 -23.87 5.63 5.57
CA GLU A 48 -24.74 6.40 6.49
C GLU A 48 -25.23 7.73 5.88
N LEU A 49 -24.42 8.34 5.00
CA LEU A 49 -24.77 9.55 4.27
C LEU A 49 -26.02 9.36 3.39
N LEU A 50 -26.19 8.16 2.80
CA LEU A 50 -27.30 7.84 1.89
C LEU A 50 -28.64 7.68 2.62
N LYS A 51 -28.64 7.38 3.92
CA LYS A 51 -29.88 7.21 4.69
C LYS A 51 -30.69 8.50 4.84
N HIS A 52 -30.02 9.64 4.74
CA HIS A 52 -30.61 10.97 4.92
C HIS A 52 -30.98 11.64 3.58
N LEU A 53 -30.54 11.08 2.46
CA LEU A 53 -30.79 11.61 1.13
C LEU A 53 -32.20 11.20 0.70
N ARG A 54 -33.10 12.18 0.56
CA ARG A 54 -34.50 11.99 0.11
C ARG A 54 -34.64 11.80 -1.41
N HIS A 55 -33.54 11.65 -2.13
CA HIS A 55 -33.53 11.50 -3.57
C HIS A 55 -33.71 10.03 -3.97
N ASP A 56 -34.17 9.78 -5.19
CA ASP A 56 -34.23 8.43 -5.75
C ASP A 56 -32.81 7.91 -6.04
N ILE A 57 -32.16 7.47 -4.96
CA ILE A 57 -30.79 6.95 -4.97
C ILE A 57 -30.72 5.68 -5.83
N LEU A 58 -31.78 4.88 -5.82
CA LEU A 58 -31.88 3.64 -6.58
C LEU A 58 -32.00 3.88 -8.08
N ALA A 59 -32.50 5.04 -8.51
CA ALA A 59 -32.47 5.44 -9.92
C ALA A 59 -31.08 5.89 -10.41
N LYS A 60 -30.10 6.10 -9.53
CA LYS A 60 -28.77 6.55 -9.95
C LYS A 60 -27.96 5.39 -10.53
N PRO A 61 -27.23 5.59 -11.64
CA PRO A 61 -26.41 4.53 -12.25
C PRO A 61 -25.40 3.89 -11.28
N TRP A 62 -24.81 4.67 -10.36
CA TRP A 62 -23.84 4.15 -9.38
C TRP A 62 -24.47 3.23 -8.30
N SER A 63 -25.80 3.23 -8.14
CA SER A 63 -26.49 2.32 -7.23
C SER A 63 -26.56 0.89 -7.77
N ASN A 64 -26.40 0.73 -9.09
CA ASN A 64 -26.32 -0.57 -9.73
C ASN A 64 -24.98 -1.23 -9.37
N LEU A 65 -25.04 -2.43 -8.78
CA LEU A 65 -23.88 -3.19 -8.34
C LEU A 65 -22.88 -3.46 -9.47
N THR A 66 -23.36 -3.78 -10.67
CA THR A 66 -22.51 -4.06 -11.83
C THR A 66 -21.76 -2.81 -12.26
N TYR A 67 -22.45 -1.68 -12.36
CA TYR A 67 -21.81 -0.40 -12.73
C TYR A 67 -20.82 0.06 -11.67
N ARG A 68 -21.13 -0.12 -10.39
CA ARG A 68 -20.19 0.14 -9.29
C ARG A 68 -18.96 -0.75 -9.36
N ALA A 69 -19.13 -2.05 -9.62
CA ALA A 69 -18.01 -2.97 -9.75
C ALA A 69 -17.08 -2.58 -10.92
N ILE A 70 -17.66 -2.16 -12.05
CA ILE A 70 -16.90 -1.64 -13.20
C ILE A 70 -16.18 -0.34 -12.83
N ALA A 71 -16.88 0.61 -12.19
CA ALA A 71 -16.30 1.89 -11.78
C ALA A 71 -15.14 1.70 -10.80
N VAL A 72 -15.28 0.82 -9.80
CA VAL A 72 -14.20 0.49 -8.85
C VAL A 72 -12.98 -0.05 -9.58
N LYS A 73 -13.16 -0.94 -10.57
CA LYS A 73 -12.05 -1.43 -11.39
C LYS A 73 -11.41 -0.30 -12.20
N GLY A 74 -12.22 0.57 -12.81
CA GLY A 74 -11.73 1.74 -13.55
C GLY A 74 -10.90 2.67 -12.66
N PHE A 75 -11.41 3.04 -11.48
CA PHE A 75 -10.68 3.88 -10.54
C PHE A 75 -9.40 3.23 -10.01
N LYS A 76 -9.39 1.91 -9.83
CA LYS A 76 -8.15 1.19 -9.48
C LYS A 76 -7.10 1.29 -10.58
N VAL A 77 -7.49 1.21 -11.84
CA VAL A 77 -6.58 1.39 -12.98
C VAL A 77 -6.06 2.83 -13.02
N SER A 78 -6.94 3.83 -12.97
CA SER A 78 -6.52 5.24 -12.97
C SER A 78 -5.61 5.58 -11.78
N CYS A 79 -5.92 5.06 -10.59
CA CYS A 79 -5.08 5.23 -9.41
C CYS A 79 -3.74 4.51 -9.56
N ALA A 80 -3.69 3.34 -10.20
CA ALA A 80 -2.44 2.64 -10.46
C ALA A 80 -1.55 3.43 -11.44
N GLU A 81 -2.14 4.03 -12.48
CA GLU A 81 -1.42 4.90 -13.42
C GLU A 81 -0.83 6.12 -12.72
N GLU A 82 -1.61 6.82 -11.90
CA GLU A 82 -1.13 7.95 -11.09
C GLU A 82 -0.04 7.51 -10.10
N LYS A 83 -0.24 6.35 -9.46
CA LYS A 83 0.72 5.83 -8.49
C LYS A 83 2.05 5.47 -9.12
N ILE A 84 2.10 4.99 -10.37
CA ILE A 84 3.36 4.77 -11.09
C ILE A 84 4.13 6.09 -11.23
N LEU A 85 3.45 7.17 -11.60
CA LEU A 85 4.07 8.49 -11.72
C LEU A 85 4.60 8.98 -10.36
N HIS A 86 3.83 8.80 -9.29
CA HIS A 86 4.25 9.20 -7.95
C HIS A 86 5.44 8.38 -7.44
N LEU A 87 5.42 7.06 -7.66
CA LEU A 87 6.51 6.16 -7.29
C LEU A 87 7.84 6.57 -7.95
N ASN A 88 7.83 7.06 -9.19
CA ASN A 88 9.05 7.56 -9.83
C ASN A 88 9.72 8.68 -9.01
N VAL A 89 8.91 9.58 -8.43
CA VAL A 89 9.39 10.67 -7.56
C VAL A 89 9.85 10.12 -6.22
N GLU A 90 9.06 9.24 -5.60
CA GLU A 90 9.41 8.64 -4.30
C GLU A 90 10.71 7.83 -4.36
N VAL A 91 10.94 7.08 -5.45
CA VAL A 91 12.18 6.33 -5.71
C VAL A 91 13.38 7.28 -5.74
N HIS A 92 13.25 8.42 -6.44
CA HIS A 92 14.32 9.41 -6.49
C HIS A 92 14.56 10.08 -5.12
N CYS A 93 13.50 10.41 -4.40
CA CYS A 93 13.59 10.94 -3.04
C CYS A 93 14.26 9.95 -2.08
N LEU A 94 13.97 8.66 -2.22
CA LEU A 94 14.57 7.60 -1.41
C LEU A 94 16.08 7.51 -1.69
N GLN A 95 16.51 7.52 -2.95
CA GLN A 95 17.93 7.56 -3.32
C GLN A 95 18.63 8.76 -2.68
N ALA A 96 18.07 9.97 -2.86
CA ALA A 96 18.65 11.19 -2.30
C ALA A 96 18.75 11.14 -0.76
N TRP A 97 17.75 10.54 -0.10
CA TRP A 97 17.75 10.36 1.34
C TRP A 97 18.83 9.37 1.80
N VAL A 98 18.98 8.23 1.11
CA VAL A 98 20.01 7.22 1.42
C VAL A 98 21.40 7.84 1.28
N ASP A 99 21.67 8.52 0.16
CA ASP A 99 22.97 9.16 -0.12
C ASP A 99 23.29 10.24 0.91
N PHE A 100 22.32 11.10 1.22
CA PHE A 100 22.48 12.17 2.22
C PHE A 100 22.76 11.61 3.61
N LYS A 101 21.99 10.61 4.05
CA LYS A 101 22.17 10.01 5.38
C LYS A 101 23.49 9.28 5.51
N TYR A 102 23.91 8.57 4.47
CA TYR A 102 25.20 7.91 4.42
C TYR A 102 26.35 8.92 4.56
N ALA A 103 26.34 9.98 3.75
CA ALA A 103 27.38 11.02 3.79
C ALA A 103 27.46 11.73 5.14
N GLU A 104 26.30 12.08 5.74
CA GLU A 104 26.29 12.81 7.01
C GLU A 104 26.77 11.95 8.19
N LEU A 105 26.38 10.67 8.27
CA LEU A 105 26.84 9.77 9.33
C LEU A 105 28.35 9.52 9.25
N LYS A 106 28.88 9.29 8.04
CA LYS A 106 30.31 9.12 7.82
C LYS A 106 31.08 10.38 8.24
N ARG A 107 30.64 11.55 7.76
CA ARG A 107 31.25 12.85 8.08
C ARG A 107 31.30 13.11 9.59
N VAL A 108 30.21 12.81 10.31
CA VAL A 108 30.14 13.00 11.76
C VAL A 108 31.05 12.00 12.49
N ALA A 109 31.07 10.73 12.09
CA ALA A 109 31.96 9.73 12.68
C ALA A 109 33.45 10.11 12.52
N ASP A 110 33.83 10.56 11.32
CA ASP A 110 35.20 10.98 10.97
C ASP A 110 35.60 12.25 11.76
N LEU A 111 34.70 13.23 11.90
CA LEU A 111 34.95 14.44 12.68
C LEU A 111 35.20 14.12 14.16
N MET A 112 34.43 13.18 14.72
CA MET A 112 34.50 12.81 16.13
C MET A 112 35.71 11.93 16.45
N ALA A 113 36.26 11.22 15.46
CA ALA A 113 37.47 10.41 15.60
C ALA A 113 38.69 11.23 16.05
N ALA A 114 38.72 12.54 15.75
CA ALA A 114 39.79 13.45 16.17
C ALA A 114 39.68 13.95 17.63
N GLY A 115 38.56 13.72 18.32
CA GLY A 115 38.26 14.33 19.62
C GLY A 115 37.84 13.37 20.73
N ASP A 116 36.81 12.56 20.50
CA ASP A 116 36.20 11.68 21.51
C ASP A 116 36.09 10.25 20.97
N LEU A 117 37.09 9.43 21.32
CA LEU A 117 37.26 8.08 20.78
C LEU A 117 36.09 7.13 21.16
N PRO A 118 35.59 7.09 22.41
CA PRO A 118 34.39 6.33 22.75
C PRO A 118 33.17 6.71 21.91
N LEU A 119 32.86 8.00 21.79
CA LEU A 119 31.70 8.46 21.02
C LEU A 119 31.87 8.19 19.53
N SER A 120 33.07 8.35 18.99
CA SER A 120 33.39 7.97 17.61
C SER A 120 33.18 6.48 17.35
N SER A 121 33.59 5.60 18.28
CA SER A 121 33.38 4.15 18.12
C SER A 121 31.90 3.75 18.09
N GLU A 122 31.05 4.35 18.93
CA GLU A 122 29.60 4.12 18.91
C GLU A 122 28.96 4.65 17.63
N LEU A 123 29.37 5.84 17.18
CA LEU A 123 28.90 6.40 15.90
C LEU A 123 29.31 5.54 14.71
N HIS A 124 30.52 4.95 14.75
CA HIS A 124 30.97 4.03 13.73
C HIS A 124 30.16 2.73 13.74
N ALA A 125 29.83 2.18 14.92
CA ALA A 125 28.96 1.01 15.02
C ALA A 125 27.55 1.26 14.44
N ILE A 126 26.97 2.42 14.74
CA ILE A 126 25.68 2.85 14.15
C ILE A 126 25.80 3.04 12.63
N TYR A 127 26.90 3.61 12.17
CA TYR A 127 27.17 3.77 10.73
C TYR A 127 27.24 2.42 10.03
N GLN A 128 27.99 1.46 10.56
CA GLN A 128 28.09 0.10 10.00
C GLN A 128 26.73 -0.59 9.92
N GLN A 129 25.91 -0.51 10.98
CA GLN A 129 24.56 -1.07 10.95
C GLN A 129 23.69 -0.45 9.85
N ARG A 130 23.81 0.87 9.64
CA ARG A 130 23.04 1.60 8.64
C ARG A 130 23.54 1.37 7.23
N ILE A 131 24.82 1.06 7.03
CA ILE A 131 25.36 0.65 5.72
C ILE A 131 24.65 -0.61 5.26
N CYS A 132 24.60 -1.65 6.09
CA CYS A 132 23.94 -2.91 5.70
C CYS A 132 22.48 -2.69 5.27
N MET A 133 21.75 -1.82 5.97
CA MET A 133 20.37 -1.46 5.57
C MET A 133 20.34 -0.64 4.28
N ASN A 134 21.26 0.29 4.11
CA ASN A 134 21.39 1.08 2.90
C ASN A 134 21.74 0.22 1.70
N ASP A 135 22.55 -0.83 1.84
CA ASP A 135 22.91 -1.75 0.76
C ASP A 135 21.67 -2.50 0.25
N VAL A 136 20.79 -2.93 1.16
CA VAL A 136 19.48 -3.51 0.78
C VAL A 136 18.64 -2.50 0.02
N HIS A 137 18.60 -1.24 0.48
CA HIS A 137 17.88 -0.17 -0.22
C HIS A 137 18.47 0.12 -1.60
N GLN A 138 19.79 0.17 -1.75
CA GLN A 138 20.48 0.38 -3.02
C GLN A 138 20.22 -0.79 -3.98
N GLY A 139 20.28 -2.04 -3.51
CA GLY A 139 19.93 -3.21 -4.33
C GLY A 139 18.47 -3.17 -4.81
N CYS A 140 17.53 -2.80 -3.92
CA CYS A 140 16.13 -2.62 -4.30
C CYS A 140 15.95 -1.48 -5.31
N LEU A 141 16.63 -0.35 -5.12
CA LEU A 141 16.59 0.79 -6.04
C LEU A 141 17.14 0.39 -7.41
N MET A 142 18.24 -0.36 -7.46
CA MET A 142 18.80 -0.89 -8.71
C MET A 142 17.83 -1.79 -9.46
N PHE A 143 17.13 -2.68 -8.75
CA PHE A 143 16.08 -3.48 -9.35
C PHE A 143 14.96 -2.61 -9.94
N ILE A 144 14.53 -1.59 -9.20
CA ILE A 144 13.48 -0.65 -9.66
C ILE A 144 13.93 0.11 -10.92
N TYR A 145 15.16 0.61 -10.94
CA TYR A 145 15.72 1.30 -12.11
C TYR A 145 15.84 0.40 -13.34
N ALA A 146 16.03 -0.91 -13.15
CA ALA A 146 16.07 -1.89 -14.22
C ALA A 146 14.68 -2.29 -14.76
N LEU A 147 13.58 -1.92 -14.08
CA LEU A 147 12.23 -2.22 -14.57
C LEU A 147 11.94 -1.45 -15.86
N GLY A 148 11.56 -2.16 -16.93
CA GLY A 148 11.22 -1.54 -18.22
C GLY A 148 10.02 -0.57 -18.19
N GLY A 149 9.28 -0.51 -17.08
CA GLY A 149 8.20 0.46 -16.84
C GLY A 149 8.60 1.69 -16.02
N TYR A 150 9.85 1.76 -15.54
CA TYR A 150 10.34 2.92 -14.81
C TYR A 150 10.54 4.09 -15.77
N GLN A 151 10.00 5.25 -15.41
CA GLN A 151 10.06 6.46 -16.24
C GLN A 151 10.70 7.65 -15.50
N GLY A 152 11.15 7.44 -14.26
CA GLY A 152 11.86 8.45 -13.50
C GLY A 152 13.31 8.63 -13.97
N ASN A 153 14.01 9.57 -13.37
CA ASN A 153 15.41 9.79 -13.68
C ASN A 153 16.27 8.67 -13.08
N VAL A 154 17.01 7.95 -13.93
CA VAL A 154 17.96 6.94 -13.47
C VAL A 154 19.12 7.66 -12.80
N TYR A 155 19.38 7.29 -11.55
CA TYR A 155 20.54 7.80 -10.84
C TYR A 155 21.78 7.08 -11.34
N THR A 156 22.53 7.69 -12.26
CA THR A 156 23.88 7.24 -12.58
C THR A 156 24.76 7.55 -11.38
N VAL A 157 25.20 6.52 -10.67
CA VAL A 157 26.27 6.63 -9.68
C VAL A 157 27.44 7.36 -10.34
N ILE A 158 27.78 8.57 -9.88
CA ILE A 158 29.05 9.19 -10.28
C ILE A 158 30.13 8.35 -9.61
N PRO A 159 31.02 7.67 -10.37
CA PRO A 159 31.99 6.73 -9.81
C PRO A 159 32.99 7.35 -8.81
N ASP A 160 33.09 8.67 -8.74
CA ASP A 160 34.14 9.36 -7.97
C ASP A 160 33.97 9.32 -6.44
N LEU A 161 32.93 8.67 -5.90
CA LEU A 161 32.76 8.52 -4.44
C LEU A 161 32.73 7.07 -3.92
N TRP A 162 33.01 6.10 -4.78
CA TRP A 162 33.25 4.70 -4.40
C TRP A 162 34.72 4.32 -4.65
N LEU A 163 35.65 5.13 -4.14
CA LEU A 163 37.04 4.70 -3.95
C LEU A 163 37.12 3.81 -2.70
N GLY A 164 36.54 2.62 -2.82
CA GLY A 164 36.82 1.46 -1.99
C GLY A 164 36.91 0.30 -2.97
N GLU A 165 38.12 -0.13 -3.27
CA GLU A 165 38.38 -1.35 -4.03
C GLU A 165 37.86 -2.54 -3.21
N ASP A 166 36.59 -2.91 -3.38
CA ASP A 166 36.10 -4.23 -3.01
C ASP A 166 35.33 -4.80 -4.20
N ASP A 167 35.84 -5.92 -4.68
CA ASP A 167 35.49 -6.69 -5.85
C ASP A 167 34.08 -7.30 -5.71
N PHE A 168 33.03 -6.56 -6.10
CA PHE A 168 31.64 -7.04 -6.15
C PHE A 168 31.29 -7.70 -7.51
N GLY A 169 32.26 -8.35 -8.14
CA GLY A 169 32.10 -8.95 -9.47
C GLY A 169 31.26 -10.22 -9.52
N ASP A 170 31.18 -10.99 -8.43
CA ASP A 170 30.60 -12.35 -8.44
C ASP A 170 29.33 -12.54 -7.57
N ASP A 171 28.99 -11.60 -6.68
CA ASP A 171 27.88 -11.79 -5.71
C ASP A 171 26.47 -11.38 -6.22
N MET A 172 26.39 -10.76 -7.40
CA MET A 172 25.10 -10.35 -8.00
C MET A 172 24.23 -11.55 -8.43
N ASP A 173 24.85 -12.68 -8.79
CA ASP A 173 24.12 -13.92 -9.14
C ASP A 173 23.70 -14.71 -7.88
N GLU A 174 24.38 -14.54 -6.75
CA GLU A 174 24.05 -15.21 -5.48
C GLU A 174 22.84 -14.54 -4.77
N LEU A 175 22.65 -13.23 -4.96
CA LEU A 175 21.43 -12.52 -4.56
C LEU A 175 20.17 -12.93 -5.35
N LEU A 176 20.35 -13.50 -6.55
CA LEU A 176 19.26 -13.92 -7.44
C LEU A 176 18.74 -15.35 -7.15
N HIS A 177 19.53 -16.20 -6.50
CA HIS A 177 19.19 -17.60 -6.23
C HIS A 177 19.21 -17.97 -4.75
N GLY A 178 18.28 -17.39 -4.00
CA GLY A 178 17.57 -18.01 -2.88
C GLY A 178 18.38 -18.68 -1.77
N GLU A 179 18.75 -17.90 -0.74
CA GLU A 179 18.69 -18.36 0.66
C GLU A 179 18.78 -17.24 1.72
N GLN A 180 18.19 -16.06 1.48
CA GLN A 180 18.20 -14.97 2.49
C GLN A 180 17.14 -15.09 3.60
N SER A 181 16.79 -16.31 4.03
CA SER A 181 16.02 -16.47 5.29
C SER A 181 16.92 -16.53 6.51
N ALA A 182 18.20 -16.87 6.36
CA ALA A 182 19.11 -17.06 7.49
C ALA A 182 19.81 -15.76 7.93
N HIS A 183 20.09 -14.83 7.01
CA HIS A 183 20.82 -13.59 7.33
C HIS A 183 19.94 -12.50 7.96
N LEU A 184 18.61 -12.61 7.83
CA LEU A 184 17.64 -11.71 8.46
C LEU A 184 17.49 -11.96 9.97
N GLU A 185 17.71 -13.20 10.45
CA GLU A 185 17.60 -13.53 11.88
C GLU A 185 18.79 -13.04 12.72
N GLN A 186 19.88 -12.62 12.09
CA GLN A 186 21.06 -12.11 12.79
C GLN A 186 21.05 -10.59 12.98
N CYS A 187 20.03 -9.90 12.44
CA CYS A 187 19.87 -8.45 12.49
C CYS A 187 18.57 -7.96 13.17
N ILE A 188 17.79 -8.87 13.79
CA ILE A 188 16.64 -8.56 14.66
C ILE A 188 17.02 -8.90 16.11
#